data_AF-A0A519IX95-F1
#
_entry.id   AF-A0A519IX95-F1
#
_cell.length_a   1.000
_cell.length_b   1.000
_cell.length_c   1.000
_cell.angle_alpha   90.00
_cell.angle_beta   90.00
_cell.angle_gamma   90.00
#
_symmetry.space_group_name_H-M   'P 1'
#
loop_
_entity.id
_entity.type
_entity.pdbx_description
1 polymer ?
#
loop_
_entity_poly.entity_id
_entity_poly.type
_entity_poly.pdbx_seq_one_letter_code
_entity_poly.pdbx_strand_id
1 'polypeptide(L)'
;MSDENDKTNEGKGQDAGAGTPSQTGPRAPLSLKPRVAGSVPSGTVRQSFSHGRTKTVVVETKRRVGAGPGHQRPQGFDVAARPRDAAPSSTAGAPRPSVSSNAGGLSPEEQEARRRAIELATRQQAEREQKAAAERATRDQAARAQAAAAEQAAQSARDEAAAAKAAADAARAEAARLTAAAPARAASAAALA
;
A
#
# COMPACT_ATOMS: atom_id res chain seq x y z
N MET A 1 42.77 -0.70 -24.11
CA MET A 1 41.79 0.38 -24.38
C MET A 1 40.70 -0.23 -25.24
N SER A 2 39.44 -0.01 -24.84
CA SER A 2 38.23 -0.70 -25.29
C SER A 2 37.83 -0.40 -26.75
N ASP A 3 37.22 -1.39 -27.41
CA ASP A 3 36.20 -1.26 -28.48
C ASP A 3 35.63 -2.69 -28.67
N GLU A 4 34.44 -3.10 -28.23
CA GLU A 4 33.06 -2.68 -28.57
C GLU A 4 32.49 -3.41 -29.82
N ASN A 5 31.28 -3.95 -29.66
CA ASN A 5 30.38 -4.58 -30.63
C ASN A 5 30.49 -6.08 -30.96
N ASP A 6 29.81 -6.84 -30.09
CA ASP A 6 28.82 -7.86 -30.46
C ASP A 6 27.98 -7.47 -31.70
N LYS A 7 27.96 -8.34 -32.72
CA LYS A 7 26.92 -8.48 -33.78
C LYS A 7 27.34 -9.54 -34.81
N THR A 8 27.12 -10.79 -34.47
CA THR A 8 26.74 -11.84 -35.45
C THR A 8 25.31 -12.22 -35.05
N ASN A 9 24.30 -12.28 -35.89
CA ASN A 9 24.25 -12.66 -37.28
C ASN A 9 22.86 -12.23 -37.79
N GLU A 10 22.82 -11.62 -38.97
CA GLU A 10 21.89 -11.86 -40.09
C GLU A 10 20.41 -12.18 -39.79
N GLY A 11 19.43 -11.59 -40.46
CA GLY A 11 19.39 -11.30 -41.89
C GLY A 11 17.91 -11.43 -42.29
N LYS A 12 17.25 -10.27 -42.34
CA LYS A 12 16.16 -9.83 -43.23
C LYS A 12 15.29 -10.88 -43.98
N GLY A 13 13.97 -10.71 -43.77
CA GLY A 13 12.92 -10.88 -44.79
C GLY A 13 12.33 -12.28 -44.90
N GLN A 14 11.08 -12.51 -45.27
CA GLN A 14 9.91 -11.68 -45.64
C GLN A 14 8.77 -12.72 -45.79
N ASP A 15 7.58 -12.47 -45.22
CA ASP A 15 6.32 -12.21 -45.96
C ASP A 15 5.68 -13.41 -46.68
N ALA A 16 4.35 -13.38 -46.75
CA ALA A 16 3.38 -14.30 -47.37
C ALA A 16 3.12 -15.61 -46.59
N GLY A 17 1.90 -15.92 -46.15
CA GLY A 17 0.62 -15.69 -46.81
C GLY A 17 0.14 -17.02 -47.38
N ALA A 18 -0.95 -17.56 -46.80
CA ALA A 18 -1.70 -18.76 -47.21
C ALA A 18 -0.96 -20.12 -47.09
N GLY A 19 -1.26 -20.84 -45.99
CA GLY A 19 -0.95 -22.26 -45.84
C GLY A 19 -2.04 -22.94 -45.00
N THR A 20 -2.95 -23.63 -45.67
CA THR A 20 -3.98 -24.53 -45.15
C THR A 20 -3.43 -25.41 -44.01
N PRO A 21 -4.08 -25.52 -42.83
CA PRO A 21 -3.55 -26.38 -41.78
C PRO A 21 -3.73 -27.86 -42.18
N SER A 22 -2.60 -28.55 -42.43
CA SER A 22 -2.55 -29.98 -42.71
C SER A 22 -3.26 -30.79 -41.61
N GLN A 23 -4.12 -31.71 -42.05
CA GLN A 23 -5.06 -32.50 -41.26
C GLN A 23 -4.43 -33.76 -40.61
N THR A 24 -3.10 -33.89 -40.55
CA THR A 24 -2.46 -35.14 -40.12
C THR A 24 -1.17 -34.85 -39.34
N GLY A 25 -1.30 -34.56 -38.05
CA GLY A 25 -0.19 -34.38 -37.11
C GLY A 25 -0.68 -33.74 -35.79
N PRO A 26 -0.09 -34.05 -34.62
CA PRO A 26 -0.54 -33.50 -33.35
C PRO A 26 -0.37 -31.98 -33.35
N ARG A 27 -1.49 -31.25 -33.42
CA ARG A 27 -1.51 -29.79 -33.39
C ARG A 27 -1.04 -29.31 -32.02
N ALA A 28 -0.13 -28.36 -31.98
CA ALA A 28 0.25 -27.69 -30.73
C ALA A 28 -1.01 -27.15 -30.02
N PRO A 29 -1.14 -27.32 -28.69
CA PRO A 29 -2.31 -26.85 -27.97
C PRO A 29 -2.44 -25.33 -28.11
N LEU A 30 -3.65 -24.85 -28.41
CA LEU A 30 -3.94 -23.44 -28.53
C LEU A 30 -3.78 -22.75 -27.16
N SER A 31 -2.61 -22.19 -26.88
CA SER A 31 -2.38 -21.36 -25.69
C SER A 31 -2.76 -19.92 -26.00
N LEU A 32 -3.74 -19.37 -25.27
CA LEU A 32 -4.07 -17.95 -25.34
C LEU A 32 -2.90 -17.14 -24.75
N LYS A 33 -2.40 -16.14 -25.47
CA LYS A 33 -1.45 -15.16 -24.93
C LYS A 33 -2.07 -14.53 -23.67
N PRO A 34 -1.38 -14.46 -22.52
CA PRO A 34 -1.89 -13.75 -21.36
C PRO A 34 -2.16 -12.30 -21.76
N ARG A 35 -3.42 -11.86 -21.62
CA ARG A 35 -3.81 -10.47 -21.88
C ARG A 35 -3.17 -9.60 -20.81
N VAL A 36 -2.05 -8.95 -21.12
CA VAL A 36 -1.34 -7.97 -20.27
C VAL A 36 -0.66 -8.61 -19.05
N ALA A 37 0.62 -8.27 -18.83
CA ALA A 37 1.35 -8.67 -17.64
C ALA A 37 0.63 -8.16 -16.39
N GLY A 38 0.15 -9.08 -15.54
CA GLY A 38 -0.60 -8.77 -14.33
C GLY A 38 -2.11 -9.04 -14.39
N SER A 39 -2.66 -9.43 -15.54
CA SER A 39 -4.05 -9.90 -15.61
C SER A 39 -4.16 -11.34 -15.12
N VAL A 40 -5.14 -11.59 -14.25
CA VAL A 40 -5.47 -12.94 -13.77
C VAL A 40 -6.31 -13.69 -14.81
N PRO A 41 -6.12 -15.01 -15.00
CA PRO A 41 -6.94 -15.78 -15.91
C PRO A 41 -8.40 -15.78 -15.44
N SER A 42 -9.34 -15.75 -16.40
CA SER A 42 -10.77 -15.80 -16.12
C SER A 42 -11.12 -17.01 -15.27
N GLY A 43 -11.85 -16.81 -14.18
CA GLY A 43 -12.16 -17.86 -13.20
C GLY A 43 -11.17 -17.96 -12.04
N THR A 44 -10.22 -17.02 -11.91
CA THR A 44 -9.38 -16.89 -10.72
C THR A 44 -9.25 -15.44 -10.28
N VAL A 45 -9.10 -15.19 -8.98
CA VAL A 45 -8.94 -13.85 -8.40
C VAL A 45 -7.78 -13.85 -7.40
N ARG A 46 -7.05 -12.74 -7.30
CA ARG A 46 -6.06 -12.54 -6.22
C ARG A 46 -6.79 -12.08 -4.96
N GLN A 47 -6.82 -12.95 -3.95
CA GLN A 47 -7.46 -12.68 -2.66
C GLN A 47 -6.39 -12.48 -1.59
N SER A 48 -6.57 -11.48 -0.73
CA SER A 48 -5.70 -11.23 0.41
C SER A 48 -6.17 -12.02 1.63
N PHE A 49 -5.28 -12.83 2.19
CA PHE A 49 -5.52 -13.54 3.44
C PHE A 49 -5.01 -12.69 4.62
N SER A 50 -5.66 -12.80 5.78
CA SER A 50 -5.36 -12.02 7.01
C SER A 50 -3.91 -12.10 7.48
N HIS A 51 -3.15 -13.10 7.03
CA HIS A 51 -1.74 -13.33 7.39
C HIS A 51 -0.75 -12.61 6.45
N GLY A 52 -1.18 -11.55 5.75
CA GLY A 52 -0.33 -10.72 4.89
C GLY A 52 0.08 -11.39 3.57
N ARG A 53 -0.64 -12.43 3.14
CA ARG A 53 -0.34 -13.17 1.90
C ARG A 53 -1.46 -12.99 0.90
N THR A 54 -1.09 -12.73 -0.36
CA THR A 54 -2.03 -12.73 -1.48
C THR A 54 -1.88 -14.02 -2.26
N LYS A 55 -2.95 -14.80 -2.43
CA LYS A 55 -2.96 -16.01 -3.26
C LYS A 55 -3.96 -15.91 -4.38
N THR A 56 -3.75 -16.71 -5.42
CA THR A 56 -4.71 -16.91 -6.51
C THR A 56 -5.72 -17.96 -6.07
N VAL A 57 -6.99 -17.57 -5.97
CA VAL A 57 -8.10 -18.46 -5.62
C VAL A 57 -8.93 -18.70 -6.87
N VAL A 58 -9.23 -19.96 -7.16
CA VAL A 58 -10.13 -20.35 -8.26
C VAL A 58 -11.57 -20.06 -7.82
N VAL A 59 -12.32 -19.40 -8.69
CA VAL A 59 -13.73 -19.06 -8.48
C VAL A 59 -14.59 -19.82 -9.48
N GLU A 60 -15.52 -20.62 -8.97
CA GLU A 60 -16.54 -21.25 -9.79
C GLU A 60 -17.62 -20.22 -10.14
N THR A 61 -17.48 -19.56 -11.28
CA THR A 61 -18.50 -18.63 -11.74
C THR A 61 -19.62 -19.38 -12.45
N LYS A 62 -20.75 -19.54 -11.77
CA LYS A 62 -21.97 -20.11 -12.37
C LYS A 62 -22.44 -19.21 -13.51
N ARG A 63 -22.33 -19.68 -14.75
CA ARG A 63 -22.87 -18.95 -15.91
C ARG A 63 -24.39 -19.04 -15.89
N ARG A 64 -25.07 -17.91 -16.12
CA ARG A 64 -26.52 -17.89 -16.31
C ARG A 64 -26.83 -18.58 -17.65
N VAL A 65 -27.76 -19.53 -17.63
CA VAL A 65 -28.23 -20.21 -18.85
C VAL A 65 -28.82 -19.16 -19.79
N GLY A 66 -28.33 -19.10 -21.03
CA GLY A 66 -28.73 -18.10 -22.04
C GLY A 66 -27.73 -16.94 -22.25
N ALA A 67 -26.66 -16.82 -21.44
CA ALA A 67 -25.59 -15.87 -21.73
C ALA A 67 -24.71 -16.39 -22.88
N GLY A 68 -24.87 -15.83 -24.08
CA GLY A 68 -24.06 -16.16 -25.25
C GLY A 68 -22.56 -15.85 -25.04
N PRO A 69 -21.66 -16.51 -25.79
CA PRO A 69 -20.22 -16.30 -25.70
C PRO A 69 -19.88 -14.87 -26.18
N GLY A 70 -19.78 -13.93 -25.24
CA GLY A 70 -19.54 -12.50 -25.53
C GLY A 70 -20.05 -11.57 -24.44
N HIS A 71 -20.99 -11.99 -23.60
CA HIS A 71 -21.43 -11.21 -22.43
C HIS A 71 -20.52 -11.45 -21.21
N GLN A 72 -19.22 -11.19 -21.35
CA GLN A 72 -18.34 -10.97 -20.21
C GLN A 72 -18.23 -9.45 -20.01
N ARG A 73 -19.13 -8.92 -19.18
CA ARG A 73 -19.08 -7.51 -18.75
C ARG A 73 -17.71 -7.23 -18.11
N PRO A 74 -17.05 -6.10 -18.40
CA PRO A 74 -15.70 -5.86 -17.92
C PRO A 74 -15.67 -5.65 -16.40
N GLN A 75 -14.80 -6.41 -15.74
CA GLN A 75 -13.93 -6.03 -14.62
C GLN A 75 -14.46 -4.89 -13.73
N GLY A 76 -15.19 -5.23 -12.66
CA GLY A 76 -15.59 -4.30 -11.62
C GLY A 76 -16.11 -5.08 -10.41
N PHE A 77 -15.67 -4.71 -9.21
CA PHE A 77 -15.93 -5.42 -7.95
C PHE A 77 -17.42 -5.32 -7.57
N ASP A 78 -18.27 -6.15 -8.16
CA ASP A 78 -19.71 -6.18 -7.86
C ASP A 78 -19.97 -7.06 -6.64
N VAL A 79 -19.95 -6.45 -5.44
CA VAL A 79 -20.23 -7.09 -4.14
C VAL A 79 -21.74 -7.31 -3.92
N ALA A 80 -22.57 -7.00 -4.91
CA ALA A 80 -24.02 -7.00 -4.76
C ALA A 80 -24.68 -8.39 -4.74
N ALA A 81 -23.93 -9.47 -5.02
CA ALA A 81 -24.45 -10.83 -5.05
C ALA A 81 -23.79 -11.71 -3.99
N ARG A 82 -23.92 -11.37 -2.71
CA ARG A 82 -23.58 -12.29 -1.61
C ARG A 82 -24.63 -13.42 -1.59
N PRO A 83 -24.27 -14.69 -1.85
CA PRO A 83 -25.20 -15.80 -1.68
C PRO A 83 -25.53 -15.95 -0.19
N ARG A 84 -26.81 -16.04 0.14
CA ARG A 84 -27.25 -16.39 1.49
C ARG A 84 -27.07 -17.89 1.64
N ASP A 85 -26.29 -18.31 2.64
CA ASP A 85 -25.98 -19.71 2.91
C ASP A 85 -27.26 -20.53 3.04
N ALA A 86 -27.50 -21.44 2.10
CA ALA A 86 -28.47 -22.51 2.27
C ALA A 86 -27.82 -23.54 3.20
N ALA A 87 -28.47 -23.81 4.33
CA ALA A 87 -28.02 -24.79 5.31
C ALA A 87 -27.87 -26.18 4.67
N PRO A 88 -26.80 -26.94 4.97
CA PRO A 88 -26.65 -28.30 4.46
C PRO A 88 -27.63 -29.25 5.17
N SER A 89 -28.50 -29.91 4.41
CA SER A 89 -29.26 -31.07 4.88
C SER A 89 -28.32 -32.26 5.09
N SER A 90 -28.15 -32.67 6.33
CA SER A 90 -27.39 -33.87 6.69
C SER A 90 -28.24 -35.12 6.46
N THR A 91 -27.85 -35.93 5.48
CA THR A 91 -28.32 -37.30 5.34
C THR A 91 -27.78 -38.15 6.50
N ALA A 92 -28.69 -38.77 7.24
CA ALA A 92 -28.40 -39.65 8.37
C ALA A 92 -27.61 -40.89 7.92
N GLY A 93 -26.34 -40.95 8.29
CA GLY A 93 -25.54 -42.17 8.35
C GLY A 93 -25.50 -42.67 9.79
N ALA A 94 -25.65 -43.99 9.98
CA ALA A 94 -25.74 -44.68 11.27
C ALA A 94 -24.66 -44.25 12.30
N PRO A 95 -24.98 -44.28 13.62
CA PRO A 95 -24.04 -43.89 14.66
C PRO A 95 -22.91 -44.92 14.75
N ARG A 96 -21.73 -44.56 14.25
CA ARG A 96 -20.50 -45.22 14.69
C ARG A 96 -20.33 -44.90 16.18
N PRO A 97 -19.91 -45.85 17.02
CA PRO A 97 -19.62 -45.56 18.42
C PRO A 97 -18.55 -44.48 18.46
N SER A 98 -18.95 -43.27 18.84
CA SER A 98 -18.06 -42.16 19.10
C SER A 98 -17.23 -42.54 20.30
N VAL A 99 -15.98 -42.93 20.07
CA VAL A 99 -14.97 -42.98 21.14
C VAL A 99 -15.02 -41.62 21.79
N SER A 100 -15.41 -41.61 23.06
CA SER A 100 -15.75 -40.42 23.82
C SER A 100 -14.70 -39.34 23.60
N SER A 101 -15.22 -38.21 23.16
CA SER A 101 -14.60 -36.97 22.75
C SER A 101 -13.81 -36.29 23.86
N ASN A 102 -12.67 -36.86 24.20
CA ASN A 102 -11.56 -36.13 24.81
C ASN A 102 -10.61 -35.72 23.69
N ALA A 103 -10.59 -34.42 23.40
CA ALA A 103 -9.85 -33.81 22.30
C ALA A 103 -8.47 -34.46 22.06
N GLY A 104 -8.36 -35.27 21.02
CA GLY A 104 -7.08 -35.78 20.52
C GLY A 104 -6.45 -36.97 21.26
N GLY A 105 -7.17 -37.68 22.12
CA GLY A 105 -6.61 -38.86 22.81
C GLY A 105 -5.61 -38.54 23.92
N LEU A 106 -5.60 -37.29 24.41
CA LEU A 106 -4.76 -36.86 25.52
C LEU A 106 -5.37 -37.30 26.86
N SER A 107 -4.51 -37.76 27.77
CA SER A 107 -4.88 -38.02 29.17
C SER A 107 -5.34 -36.72 29.86
N PRO A 108 -6.15 -36.80 30.94
CA PRO A 108 -6.63 -35.61 31.64
C PRO A 108 -5.50 -34.70 32.14
N GLU A 109 -4.38 -35.28 32.58
CA GLU A 109 -3.21 -34.53 33.03
C GLU A 109 -2.54 -33.75 31.88
N GLU A 110 -2.41 -34.36 30.71
CA GLU A 110 -1.90 -33.69 29.50
C GLU A 110 -2.83 -32.55 29.05
N GLN A 111 -4.14 -32.71 29.19
CA GLN A 111 -5.11 -31.64 28.89
C GLN A 111 -4.97 -30.46 29.85
N GLU A 112 -4.70 -30.70 31.13
CA GLU A 112 -4.40 -29.64 32.10
C GLU A 112 -3.07 -28.94 31.82
N ALA A 113 -2.02 -29.69 31.50
CA ALA A 113 -0.73 -29.13 31.08
C ALA A 113 -0.90 -28.23 29.85
N ARG A 114 -1.69 -28.68 28.86
CA ARG A 114 -2.02 -27.88 27.66
C ARG A 114 -2.76 -26.59 28.02
N ARG A 115 -3.76 -26.65 28.91
CA ARG A 115 -4.51 -25.47 29.35
C ARG A 115 -3.57 -24.46 30.03
N ARG A 116 -2.72 -24.91 30.95
CA ARG A 116 -1.71 -24.05 31.62
C ARG A 116 -0.71 -23.43 30.64
N ALA A 117 -0.25 -24.20 29.64
CA ALA A 117 0.65 -23.69 28.62
C ALA A 117 0.01 -22.59 27.76
N ILE A 118 -1.27 -22.76 27.38
CA ILE A 118 -2.03 -21.76 26.63
C ILE A 118 -2.24 -20.50 27.46
N GLU A 119 -2.61 -20.63 28.73
CA GLU A 119 -2.77 -19.48 29.64
C GLU A 119 -1.47 -18.71 29.81
N LEU A 120 -0.35 -19.41 30.02
CA LEU A 120 0.98 -18.80 30.16
C LEU A 120 1.40 -18.09 28.86
N ALA A 121 1.21 -18.72 27.70
CA ALA A 121 1.49 -18.11 26.41
C ALA A 121 0.63 -16.85 26.17
N THR A 122 -0.66 -16.92 26.52
CA THR A 122 -1.59 -15.80 26.38
C THR A 122 -1.18 -14.62 27.28
N ARG A 123 -0.78 -14.88 28.53
CA ARG A 123 -0.28 -13.84 29.44
C ARG A 123 1.01 -13.20 28.91
N GLN A 124 1.97 -14.01 28.46
CA GLN A 124 3.21 -13.49 27.88
C GLN A 124 2.97 -12.65 26.63
N GLN A 125 2.00 -13.04 25.80
CA GLN A 125 1.63 -12.26 24.62
C GLN A 125 0.99 -10.92 25.00
N ALA A 126 0.06 -10.91 25.96
CA ALA A 126 -0.54 -9.68 26.48
C ALA A 126 0.51 -8.74 27.09
N GLU A 127 1.47 -9.26 27.84
CA GLU A 127 2.58 -8.46 28.40
C GLU A 127 3.47 -7.84 27.32
N ARG A 128 3.79 -8.59 26.26
CA ARG A 128 4.58 -8.08 25.12
C ARG A 128 3.82 -7.00 24.37
N GLU A 129 2.52 -7.20 24.15
CA GLU A 129 1.66 -6.21 23.49
C GLU A 129 1.53 -4.93 24.33
N GLN A 130 1.36 -5.05 25.64
CA GLN A 130 1.34 -3.89 26.56
C GLN A 130 2.66 -3.13 26.55
N LYS A 131 3.80 -3.83 26.61
CA LYS A 131 5.14 -3.20 26.54
C LYS A 131 5.35 -2.50 25.19
N ALA A 132 4.99 -3.15 24.09
CA ALA A 132 5.10 -2.56 22.76
C ALA A 132 4.17 -1.34 22.58
N ALA A 133 2.96 -1.38 23.15
CA ALA A 133 2.04 -0.25 23.14
C ALA A 133 2.58 0.93 23.97
N ALA A 134 3.15 0.67 25.15
CA ALA A 134 3.78 1.69 25.98
C ALA A 134 5.01 2.31 25.29
N GLU A 135 5.86 1.51 24.64
CA GLU A 135 7.00 2.03 23.88
C GLU A 135 6.54 2.88 22.67
N ARG A 136 5.48 2.46 21.98
CA ARG A 136 4.89 3.28 20.90
C ARG A 136 4.34 4.60 21.43
N ALA A 137 3.58 4.57 22.53
CA ALA A 137 3.02 5.78 23.13
C ALA A 137 4.12 6.76 23.59
N THR A 138 5.20 6.27 24.18
CA THR A 138 6.34 7.11 24.58
C THR A 138 7.09 7.68 23.37
N ARG A 139 7.31 6.88 22.32
CA ARG A 139 7.91 7.36 21.06
C ARG A 139 7.04 8.42 20.38
N ASP A 140 5.72 8.22 20.35
CA ASP A 140 4.78 9.16 19.75
C ASP A 140 4.70 10.47 20.56
N GLN A 141 4.72 10.40 21.89
CA GLN A 141 4.80 11.58 22.75
C GLN A 141 6.11 12.35 22.54
N ALA A 142 7.25 11.66 22.47
CA ALA A 142 8.54 12.28 22.20
C ALA A 142 8.56 12.93 20.81
N ALA A 143 8.02 12.28 19.79
CA ALA A 143 7.91 12.84 18.44
C ALA A 143 7.02 14.09 18.40
N ARG A 144 5.88 14.07 19.10
CA ARG A 144 5.00 15.24 19.22
C ARG A 144 5.67 16.40 19.96
N ALA A 145 6.40 16.12 21.04
CA ALA A 145 7.14 17.14 21.78
C ALA A 145 8.26 17.76 20.92
N GLN A 146 8.99 16.94 20.16
CA GLN A 146 10.00 17.42 19.23
C GLN A 146 9.40 18.26 18.09
N ALA A 147 8.27 17.83 17.52
CA ALA A 147 7.56 18.59 16.50
C ALA A 147 7.08 19.94 17.05
N ALA A 148 6.47 19.97 18.23
CA ALA A 148 6.02 21.20 18.88
C ALA A 148 7.20 22.15 19.18
N ALA A 149 8.33 21.63 19.66
CA ALA A 149 9.53 22.43 19.90
C ALA A 149 10.12 23.00 18.59
N ALA A 150 10.12 22.21 17.51
CA ALA A 150 10.56 22.67 16.20
C ALA A 150 9.64 23.75 15.61
N GLU A 151 8.32 23.61 15.79
CA GLU A 151 7.35 24.63 15.39
C GLU A 151 7.53 25.93 16.18
N GLN A 152 7.74 25.84 17.49
CA GLN A 152 8.02 27.01 18.34
C GLN A 152 9.32 27.70 17.93
N ALA A 153 10.40 26.96 17.67
CA ALA A 153 11.66 27.52 17.20
C ALA A 153 11.54 28.15 15.80
N ALA A 154 10.77 27.53 14.91
CA ALA A 154 10.50 28.10 13.59
C ALA A 154 9.66 29.39 13.69
N GLN A 155 8.72 29.45 14.62
CA GLN A 155 7.91 30.64 14.86
C GLN A 155 8.74 31.77 15.46
N SER A 156 9.56 31.49 16.48
CA SER A 156 10.44 32.51 17.06
C SER A 156 11.44 33.05 16.03
N ALA A 157 12.02 32.18 15.18
CA ALA A 157 12.90 32.62 14.10
C ALA A 157 12.18 33.50 13.06
N ARG A 158 10.90 33.22 12.74
CA ARG A 158 10.09 34.07 11.86
C ARG A 158 9.80 35.43 12.49
N ASP A 159 9.46 35.45 13.77
CA ASP A 159 9.15 36.67 14.50
C ASP A 159 10.40 37.55 14.65
N GLU A 160 11.57 36.95 14.94
CA GLU A 160 12.86 37.65 14.96
C GLU A 160 13.24 38.20 13.58
N ALA A 161 13.07 37.40 12.51
CA ALA A 161 13.33 37.86 11.14
C ALA A 161 12.39 39.00 10.72
N ALA A 162 11.11 38.94 11.13
CA ALA A 162 10.14 40.00 10.87
C ALA A 162 10.50 41.28 11.64
N ALA A 163 10.89 41.17 12.90
CA ALA A 163 11.36 42.30 13.71
C ALA A 163 12.64 42.94 13.12
N ALA A 164 13.60 42.13 12.70
CA ALA A 164 14.83 42.61 12.05
C ALA A 164 14.53 43.34 10.73
N LYS A 165 13.61 42.81 9.92
CA LYS A 165 13.17 43.48 8.68
C LYS A 165 12.48 44.81 8.97
N ALA A 166 11.56 44.84 9.94
CA ALA A 166 10.87 46.06 10.34
C ALA A 166 11.84 47.14 10.85
N ALA A 167 12.84 46.75 11.65
CA ALA A 167 13.89 47.65 12.10
C ALA A 167 14.75 48.19 10.94
N ALA A 168 15.12 47.33 9.98
CA ALA A 168 15.89 47.74 8.80
C ALA A 168 15.09 48.70 7.90
N ASP A 169 13.79 48.44 7.70
CA ASP A 169 12.92 49.31 6.91
C ASP A 169 12.69 50.66 7.61
N ALA A 170 12.55 50.68 8.94
CA ALA A 170 12.49 51.93 9.72
C ALA A 170 13.78 52.74 9.61
N ALA A 171 14.95 52.10 9.71
CA ALA A 171 16.25 52.77 9.56
C ALA A 171 16.43 53.35 8.14
N ARG A 172 16.00 52.64 7.09
CA ARG A 172 16.00 53.17 5.71
C ARG A 172 15.07 54.36 5.57
N ALA A 173 13.89 54.33 6.17
CA ALA A 173 12.93 55.43 6.12
C ALA A 173 13.47 56.69 6.84
N GLU A 174 14.14 56.52 7.98
CA GLU A 174 14.79 57.63 8.69
C GLU A 174 15.95 58.22 7.87
N ALA A 175 16.83 57.38 7.32
CA ALA A 175 17.91 57.82 6.44
C ALA A 175 17.36 58.60 5.22
N ALA A 176 16.29 58.10 4.59
CA ALA A 176 15.62 58.80 3.49
C ALA A 176 15.08 60.17 3.91
N ARG A 177 14.45 60.28 5.09
CA ARG A 177 13.99 61.58 5.63
C ARG A 177 15.13 62.57 5.86
N LEU A 178 16.24 62.12 6.44
CA LEU A 178 17.42 62.97 6.68
C LEU A 178 18.05 63.45 5.36
N THR A 179 18.15 62.58 4.35
CA THR A 179 18.66 62.97 3.02
C THR A 179 17.75 63.94 2.28
N ALA A 180 16.42 63.79 2.40
CA ALA A 180 15.45 64.71 1.80
C ALA A 180 15.43 66.10 2.46
N ALA A 181 15.87 66.22 3.72
CA ALA A 181 15.97 67.50 4.44
C ALA A 181 17.27 68.28 4.16
N ALA A 182 18.29 67.64 3.56
CA ALA A 182 19.60 68.25 3.30
C ALA A 182 19.67 69.32 2.16
N PRO A 183 18.85 69.31 1.08
CA PRO A 183 19.06 70.24 -0.04
C PRO A 183 18.65 71.69 0.24
N ALA A 184 17.93 71.98 1.34
CA ALA A 184 17.51 73.35 1.69
C ALA A 184 18.62 74.20 2.33
N ARG A 185 19.68 73.59 2.91
CA ARG A 185 20.77 74.34 3.58
C ARG A 185 21.89 74.80 2.63
N ALA A 186 22.03 74.19 1.46
CA ALA A 186 23.04 74.60 0.47
C ALA A 186 22.61 75.87 -0.31
N ALA A 187 21.30 76.09 -0.49
CA ALA A 187 20.79 77.28 -1.17
C ALA A 187 20.84 78.55 -0.29
N SER A 188 20.80 78.42 1.04
CA SER A 188 20.88 79.58 1.95
C SER A 188 22.32 80.04 2.24
N ALA A 189 23.33 79.20 1.98
CA ALA A 189 24.74 79.55 2.17
C ALA A 189 25.34 80.29 0.95
N ALA A 190 24.74 80.15 -0.24
CA ALA A 190 25.17 80.83 -1.46
C ALA A 190 24.57 82.24 -1.65
N ALA A 191 23.66 82.67 -0.76
CA ALA A 191 22.97 83.97 -0.84
C ALA A 191 23.53 85.04 0.12
N LEU A 192 24.66 84.76 0.80
CA LEU A 192 25.25 85.66 1.80
C LEU A 192 26.77 85.88 1.60
N ALA A 193 27.25 85.73 0.36
CA ALA A 193 28.59 86.10 -0.09
C ALA A 193 28.48 87.03 -1.31
#